data_AF-A0A3A3D671-F1
#
_entry.id   AF-A0A3A3D671-F1
#
_cell.length_a   1.000
_cell.length_b   1.000
_cell.length_c   1.000
_cell.angle_alpha   90.00
_cell.angle_beta   90.00
_cell.angle_gamma   90.00
#
_symmetry.space_group_name_H-M   'P 1'
#
loop_
_entity.id
_entity.type
_entity.pdbx_description
1 polymer ?
#
loop_
_entity_poly.entity_id
_entity_poly.type
_entity_poly.pdbx_seq_one_letter_code
_entity_poly.pdbx_strand_id
1 'polypeptide(L)'
;MPFTPIHMGPALLVKPILAGNFSLMVFGWTQIVIDLQPLYVLLTGEGQLHGITHTYLGAIIIAMISAITGKYLSEFAFKITKPLHHSAVSVIKWRVAFASALIGSVSHVFLDSIMHYDMAPFYPFSTYNGLLGVTSLKSLHLFCLYSGLVGACLYGLIKWYKIKQHDPAC
;
A
#
# COMPACT_ATOMS: atom_id res chain seq x y z
N MET A 1 3.96 14.77 2.92
CA MET A 1 5.32 14.30 2.58
C MET A 1 5.17 13.41 1.36
N PRO A 2 6.10 13.42 0.38
CA PRO A 2 5.87 12.78 -0.92
C PRO A 2 5.86 11.26 -0.87
N PHE A 3 6.12 10.65 0.28
CA PHE A 3 5.92 9.24 0.48
C PHE A 3 5.24 9.06 1.82
N THR A 4 4.22 8.22 1.89
CA THR A 4 3.56 7.90 3.13
C THR A 4 3.82 6.43 3.55
N PRO A 5 5.05 6.07 4.00
CA PRO A 5 5.37 4.72 4.48
C PRO A 5 4.39 4.21 5.54
N ILE A 6 3.81 5.14 6.30
CA ILE A 6 2.85 4.82 7.36
C ILE A 6 1.58 4.14 6.82
N HIS A 7 1.20 4.36 5.56
CA HIS A 7 0.05 3.70 4.92
C HIS A 7 0.26 2.19 4.72
N MET A 8 1.50 1.70 4.85
CA MET A 8 1.80 0.28 4.91
C MET A 8 1.24 -0.40 6.17
N GLY A 9 0.98 0.36 7.23
CA GLY A 9 0.52 -0.17 8.52
C GLY A 9 -0.77 -0.99 8.41
N PRO A 10 -1.88 -0.42 7.89
CA PRO A 10 -3.12 -1.16 7.66
C PRO A 10 -2.93 -2.37 6.74
N ALA A 11 -2.05 -2.28 5.74
CA ALA A 11 -1.76 -3.41 4.84
C ALA A 11 -1.05 -4.58 5.56
N LEU A 12 -0.14 -4.28 6.49
CA LEU A 12 0.50 -5.30 7.32
C LEU A 12 -0.49 -6.02 8.22
N LEU A 13 -1.54 -5.33 8.71
CA LEU A 13 -2.61 -5.96 9.48
C LEU A 13 -3.47 -6.90 8.63
N VAL A 14 -3.73 -6.53 7.37
CA VAL A 14 -4.55 -7.31 6.44
C VAL A 14 -3.82 -8.53 5.89
N LYS A 15 -2.49 -8.46 5.72
CA LYS A 15 -1.68 -9.52 5.10
C LYS A 15 -1.84 -10.91 5.74
N PRO A 16 -1.81 -11.07 7.08
CA PRO A 16 -2.05 -12.36 7.73
C PRO A 16 -3.42 -12.96 7.43
N ILE A 17 -4.46 -12.11 7.30
CA ILE A 17 -5.85 -12.52 7.08
C ILE A 17 -6.03 -13.00 5.64
N LEU A 18 -5.53 -12.25 4.66
CA LEU A 18 -5.65 -12.56 3.24
C LEU A 18 -4.52 -13.46 2.73
N ALA A 19 -4.04 -14.40 3.55
CA ALA A 19 -2.86 -15.23 3.30
C ALA A 19 -2.77 -15.79 1.85
N GLY A 20 -1.84 -15.26 1.06
CA GLY A 20 -1.61 -15.64 -0.35
C GLY A 20 -2.47 -14.90 -1.39
N ASN A 21 -3.52 -14.21 -0.96
CA ASN A 21 -4.42 -13.40 -1.81
C ASN A 21 -4.10 -11.90 -1.80
N PHE A 22 -3.08 -11.49 -1.04
CA PHE A 22 -2.65 -10.09 -0.93
C PHE A 22 -1.11 -9.99 -0.99
N SER A 23 -0.60 -9.07 -1.81
CA SER A 23 0.82 -8.81 -2.01
C SER A 23 1.21 -7.46 -1.40
N LEU A 24 1.99 -7.51 -0.32
CA LEU A 24 2.57 -6.31 0.30
C LEU A 24 3.53 -5.57 -0.63
N MET A 25 4.22 -6.29 -1.52
CA MET A 25 5.15 -5.67 -2.49
C MET A 25 4.39 -4.82 -3.51
N VAL A 26 3.28 -5.35 -4.06
CA VAL A 26 2.45 -4.61 -5.03
C VAL A 26 1.70 -3.46 -4.34
N PHE A 27 1.18 -3.70 -3.13
CA PHE A 27 0.55 -2.64 -2.33
C PHE A 27 1.55 -1.50 -2.06
N GLY A 28 2.75 -1.81 -1.58
CA GLY A 28 3.79 -0.83 -1.28
C GLY A 28 4.28 -0.11 -2.52
N TRP A 29 4.44 -0.81 -3.65
CA TRP A 29 4.72 -0.18 -4.93
C TRP A 29 3.64 0.82 -5.33
N THR A 30 2.37 0.50 -5.09
CA THR A 30 1.26 1.42 -5.39
C THR A 30 1.35 2.71 -4.57
N GLN A 31 1.79 2.63 -3.30
CA GLN A 31 2.02 3.81 -2.47
C GLN A 31 3.10 4.71 -3.07
N ILE A 32 4.15 4.14 -3.67
CA ILE A 32 5.20 4.92 -4.33
C ILE A 32 4.68 5.56 -5.62
N VAL A 33 3.94 4.80 -6.44
CA VAL A 33 3.48 5.26 -7.77
C VAL A 33 2.49 6.42 -7.67
N ILE A 34 1.53 6.35 -6.74
CA ILE A 34 0.52 7.43 -6.58
C ILE A 34 1.16 8.76 -6.16
N ASP A 35 2.19 8.64 -5.33
CA ASP A 35 2.97 9.71 -4.72
C ASP A 35 4.01 10.35 -5.67
N LEU A 36 4.19 9.83 -6.88
CA LEU A 36 5.08 10.44 -7.88
C LEU A 36 4.63 11.86 -8.25
N GLN A 37 3.33 12.13 -8.24
CA GLN A 37 2.79 13.48 -8.48
C GLN A 37 3.22 14.47 -7.38
N PRO A 38 2.91 14.26 -6.08
CA PRO A 38 3.34 15.18 -5.04
C PRO A 38 4.86 15.27 -4.93
N LEU A 39 5.61 14.19 -5.21
CA LEU A 39 7.07 14.25 -5.30
C LEU A 39 7.52 15.22 -6.39
N TYR A 40 6.97 15.10 -7.60
CA TYR A 40 7.31 15.98 -8.71
C TYR A 40 7.08 17.45 -8.33
N VAL A 41 5.90 17.77 -7.78
CA VAL A 41 5.53 19.13 -7.38
C VAL A 41 6.45 19.68 -6.29
N LEU A 42 6.87 18.85 -5.32
CA LEU A 42 7.81 19.28 -4.28
C LEU A 42 9.22 19.55 -4.82
N LEU A 43 9.62 18.86 -5.90
CA LEU A 43 10.93 19.06 -6.52
C LEU A 43 10.96 20.25 -7.48
N THR A 44 9.86 20.51 -8.19
CA THR A 44 9.80 21.55 -9.23
C THR A 44 9.12 22.83 -8.76
N GLY A 45 8.28 22.76 -7.74
CA GLY A 45 7.36 23.84 -7.36
C GLY A 45 6.17 24.00 -8.31
N GLU A 46 6.05 23.14 -9.34
CA GLU A 46 5.09 23.29 -10.42
C GLU A 46 3.95 22.27 -10.32
N GLY A 47 2.70 22.76 -10.37
CA GLY A 47 1.49 21.95 -10.40
C GLY A 47 0.74 21.84 -9.08
N GLN A 48 -0.23 20.92 -9.03
CA GLN A 48 -1.04 20.63 -7.84
C GLN A 48 -0.44 19.47 -7.07
N LEU A 49 -0.20 19.66 -5.77
CA LEU A 49 0.42 18.64 -4.91
C LEU A 49 -0.40 17.33 -4.90
N HIS A 50 -1.70 17.41 -4.58
CA HIS A 50 -2.63 16.29 -4.71
C HIS A 50 -3.70 16.56 -5.78
N GLY A 51 -3.33 16.36 -7.06
CA GLY A 51 -4.24 16.51 -8.19
C GLY A 51 -4.81 15.16 -8.67
N ILE A 52 -4.75 14.91 -9.98
CA ILE A 52 -5.47 13.80 -10.64
C ILE A 52 -5.11 12.43 -10.05
N THR A 53 -3.85 12.17 -9.67
CA THR A 53 -3.47 10.86 -9.12
C THR A 53 -4.14 10.55 -7.78
N HIS A 54 -4.55 11.57 -7.03
CA HIS A 54 -5.16 11.48 -5.71
C HIS A 54 -6.70 11.61 -5.74
N THR A 55 -7.30 11.36 -6.91
CA THR A 55 -8.76 11.19 -7.07
C THR A 55 -9.11 9.70 -7.08
N TYR A 56 -10.35 9.31 -6.76
CA TYR A 56 -10.73 7.89 -6.85
C TYR A 56 -10.68 7.36 -8.30
N LEU A 57 -10.98 8.20 -9.30
CA LEU A 57 -10.80 7.82 -10.71
C LEU A 57 -9.31 7.64 -11.06
N GLY A 58 -8.47 8.58 -10.64
CA GLY A 58 -7.02 8.48 -10.80
C GLY A 58 -6.44 7.26 -10.09
N ALA A 59 -6.92 6.97 -8.89
CA ALA A 59 -6.52 5.80 -8.11
C ALA A 59 -6.82 4.47 -8.83
N ILE A 60 -7.90 4.38 -9.61
CA ILE A 60 -8.18 3.19 -10.44
C ILE A 60 -7.12 3.06 -11.54
N ILE A 61 -6.77 4.15 -12.22
CA ILE A 61 -5.73 4.15 -13.27
C ILE A 61 -4.37 3.79 -12.66
N ILE A 62 -4.02 4.39 -11.53
CA ILE A 62 -2.80 4.10 -10.78
C ILE A 62 -2.77 2.64 -10.31
N ALA A 63 -3.90 2.07 -9.89
CA ALA A 63 -3.97 0.65 -9.55
C ALA A 63 -3.65 -0.24 -10.76
N MET A 64 -4.15 0.07 -11.95
CA MET A 64 -3.86 -0.70 -13.16
C MET A 64 -2.37 -0.65 -13.50
N ILE A 65 -1.77 0.55 -13.50
CA ILE A 65 -0.33 0.74 -13.75
C ILE A 65 0.49 0.00 -12.70
N SER A 66 0.15 0.15 -11.43
CA SER A 66 0.87 -0.42 -10.29
C SER A 66 0.74 -1.94 -10.23
N ALA A 67 -0.39 -2.53 -10.63
CA ALA A 67 -0.55 -3.97 -10.69
C ALA A 67 0.39 -4.61 -11.72
N ILE A 68 0.49 -4.00 -12.91
CA ILE A 68 1.35 -4.49 -14.00
C ILE A 68 2.81 -4.32 -13.61
N THR A 69 3.23 -3.09 -13.31
CA THR A 69 4.63 -2.76 -12.99
C THR A 69 5.08 -3.42 -11.69
N GLY A 70 4.24 -3.39 -10.65
CA GLY A 70 4.54 -3.96 -9.34
C GLY A 70 4.66 -5.48 -9.36
N LYS A 71 3.90 -6.18 -10.22
CA LYS A 71 4.06 -7.64 -10.39
C LYS A 71 5.47 -7.97 -10.87
N TYR A 72 5.92 -7.37 -11.97
CA TYR A 72 7.24 -7.64 -12.53
C TYR A 72 8.36 -7.18 -11.60
N LEU A 73 8.19 -6.02 -10.95
CA LEU A 73 9.15 -5.52 -9.95
C LEU A 73 9.29 -6.50 -8.77
N SER A 74 8.18 -7.02 -8.27
CA SER A 74 8.19 -7.98 -7.15
C SER A 74 8.88 -9.29 -7.55
N GLU A 75 8.54 -9.84 -8.72
CA GLU A 75 9.14 -11.09 -9.22
C GLU A 75 10.64 -10.93 -9.51
N PHE A 76 11.05 -9.77 -10.03
CA PHE A 76 12.45 -9.42 -10.21
C PHE A 76 13.19 -9.30 -8.87
N ALA A 77 12.61 -8.61 -7.89
CA ALA A 77 13.17 -8.50 -6.55
C ALA A 77 13.38 -9.89 -5.92
N PHE A 78 12.38 -10.78 -6.01
CA PHE A 78 12.52 -12.17 -5.52
C PHE A 78 13.63 -12.94 -6.23
N LYS A 79 13.82 -12.74 -7.54
CA LYS A 79 14.88 -13.38 -8.30
C LYS A 79 16.27 -12.95 -7.80
N ILE A 80 16.45 -11.67 -7.48
CA ILE A 80 17.72 -11.13 -6.96
C ILE A 80 17.95 -11.58 -5.51
N THR A 81 16.92 -11.63 -4.67
CA THR A 81 17.04 -12.00 -3.25
C THR A 81 17.01 -13.51 -3.02
N LYS A 82 16.81 -14.32 -4.05
CA LYS A 82 16.80 -15.79 -3.98
C LYS A 82 18.03 -16.38 -3.26
N PRO A 83 19.27 -15.90 -3.49
CA PRO A 83 20.47 -16.41 -2.81
C PRO A 83 20.47 -16.15 -1.30
N LEU A 84 19.76 -15.11 -0.84
CA LEU A 84 19.71 -14.69 0.56
C LEU A 84 18.63 -15.41 1.35
N HIS A 85 17.50 -15.74 0.71
CA HIS A 85 16.30 -16.19 1.42
C HIS A 85 15.82 -17.61 1.10
N HIS A 86 16.54 -18.37 0.25
CA HIS A 86 16.18 -19.74 -0.19
C HIS A 86 14.69 -19.94 -0.55
N SER A 87 14.00 -18.84 -0.84
CA SER A 87 12.56 -18.82 -1.01
C SER A 87 12.24 -19.10 -2.46
N ALA A 88 11.23 -19.93 -2.70
CA ALA A 88 10.70 -20.14 -4.05
C ALA A 88 10.26 -18.78 -4.62
N VAL A 89 10.56 -18.54 -5.90
CA VAL A 89 10.03 -17.36 -6.62
C VAL A 89 8.52 -17.47 -6.60
N SER A 90 7.83 -16.61 -5.85
CA SER A 90 6.38 -16.60 -5.83
C SER A 90 5.88 -15.83 -7.04
N VAL A 91 5.39 -16.55 -8.06
CA VAL A 91 4.68 -15.92 -9.17
C VAL A 91 3.41 -15.26 -8.61
N ILE A 92 3.28 -13.95 -8.79
CA ILE A 92 2.12 -13.22 -8.30
C ILE A 92 0.97 -13.42 -9.30
N LYS A 93 -0.10 -14.06 -8.85
CA LYS A 93 -1.33 -14.21 -9.66
C LYS A 93 -1.86 -12.82 -10.02
N TRP A 94 -2.31 -12.63 -11.26
CA TRP A 94 -2.84 -11.33 -11.72
C TRP A 94 -3.96 -10.80 -10.83
N ARG A 95 -4.89 -11.66 -10.40
CA ARG A 95 -5.96 -11.28 -9.46
C ARG A 95 -5.41 -10.68 -8.16
N VAL A 96 -4.31 -11.23 -7.64
CA VAL A 96 -3.66 -10.73 -6.41
C VAL A 96 -2.97 -9.39 -6.68
N ALA A 97 -2.28 -9.24 -7.81
CA ALA A 97 -1.64 -7.97 -8.18
C ALA A 97 -2.69 -6.84 -8.29
N PHE A 98 -3.75 -7.05 -9.07
CA PHE A 98 -4.81 -6.05 -9.25
C PHE A 98 -5.56 -5.75 -7.95
N ALA A 99 -5.93 -6.78 -7.18
CA ALA A 99 -6.60 -6.55 -5.89
C ALA A 99 -5.71 -5.79 -4.90
N SER A 100 -4.42 -6.14 -4.81
CA SER A 100 -3.49 -5.47 -3.90
C SER A 100 -3.23 -4.02 -4.32
N ALA A 101 -3.11 -3.76 -5.63
CA ALA A 101 -2.94 -2.41 -6.15
C ALA A 101 -4.19 -1.55 -5.96
N LEU A 102 -5.38 -2.11 -6.21
CA LEU A 102 -6.64 -1.38 -6.01
C LEU A 102 -6.86 -1.04 -4.54
N ILE A 103 -6.65 -2.00 -3.63
CA ILE A 103 -6.68 -1.73 -2.19
C ILE A 103 -5.62 -0.67 -1.84
N GLY A 104 -4.43 -0.76 -2.43
CA GLY A 104 -3.35 0.21 -2.30
C GLY A 104 -3.75 1.63 -2.63
N SER A 105 -4.20 1.88 -3.85
CA SER A 105 -4.50 3.24 -4.31
C SER A 105 -5.75 3.82 -3.65
N VAL A 106 -6.81 3.02 -3.46
CA VAL A 106 -8.04 3.49 -2.83
C VAL A 106 -7.82 3.81 -1.35
N SER A 107 -7.08 2.97 -0.62
CA SER A 107 -6.77 3.25 0.78
C SER A 107 -5.84 4.46 0.93
N HIS A 108 -4.93 4.68 -0.02
CA HIS A 108 -4.08 5.87 -0.06
C HIS A 108 -4.90 7.14 -0.19
N VAL A 109 -5.74 7.25 -1.23
CA VAL A 109 -6.63 8.41 -1.42
C VAL A 109 -7.54 8.61 -0.21
N PHE A 110 -8.08 7.53 0.37
CA PHE A 110 -8.93 7.62 1.56
C PHE A 110 -8.20 8.22 2.77
N LEU A 111 -7.00 7.73 3.08
CA LEU A 111 -6.23 8.21 4.22
C LEU A 111 -5.73 9.64 4.02
N ASP A 112 -5.25 9.98 2.82
CA ASP A 112 -4.85 11.34 2.49
C ASP A 112 -6.02 12.32 2.53
N SER A 113 -7.22 11.90 2.12
CA SER A 113 -8.42 12.73 2.19
C SER A 113 -8.76 13.14 3.63
N ILE A 114 -8.29 12.42 4.64
CA ILE A 114 -8.50 12.81 6.06
C ILE A 114 -7.54 13.94 6.47
N MET A 115 -6.32 13.96 5.94
CA MET A 115 -5.22 14.79 6.46
C MET A 115 -4.79 15.95 5.58
N HIS A 116 -5.06 15.89 4.27
CA HIS A 116 -4.58 16.87 3.30
C HIS A 116 -5.71 17.80 2.85
N TYR A 117 -5.51 19.11 3.06
CA TYR A 117 -6.51 20.14 2.80
C TYR A 117 -6.76 20.39 1.31
N ASP A 118 -5.79 20.06 0.46
CA ASP A 118 -5.80 20.24 -0.99
C ASP A 118 -6.37 19.03 -1.75
N MET A 119 -6.83 17.99 -1.02
CA MET A 119 -7.43 16.80 -1.61
C MET A 119 -8.82 17.08 -2.20
N ALA A 120 -9.06 16.56 -3.40
CA ALA A 120 -10.35 16.58 -4.09
C ALA A 120 -10.71 15.16 -4.59
N PRO A 121 -11.06 14.21 -3.70
CA PRO A 121 -11.12 12.79 -4.03
C PRO A 121 -12.17 12.42 -5.10
N PHE A 122 -13.22 13.22 -5.25
CA PHE A 122 -14.32 13.00 -6.21
C PHE A 122 -14.21 13.85 -7.48
N TYR A 123 -13.10 14.52 -7.73
CA TYR A 123 -12.87 15.26 -8.96
C TYR A 123 -12.94 14.32 -10.18
N PRO A 124 -13.54 14.70 -11.32
CA PRO A 124 -14.04 16.04 -11.69
C PRO A 124 -15.49 16.35 -11.27
N PHE A 125 -16.16 15.43 -10.60
CA PHE A 125 -17.57 15.60 -10.23
C PHE A 125 -17.75 16.55 -9.04
N SER A 126 -16.79 16.57 -8.12
CA SER A 126 -16.77 17.50 -6.99
C SER A 126 -15.35 17.76 -6.51
N THR A 127 -15.09 19.01 -6.10
CA THR A 127 -13.86 19.39 -5.40
C THR A 127 -14.00 19.29 -3.87
N TYR A 128 -15.20 18.97 -3.37
CA TYR A 128 -15.45 18.88 -1.94
C TYR A 128 -14.85 17.61 -1.33
N ASN A 129 -14.13 17.78 -0.23
CA ASN A 129 -13.60 16.69 0.58
C ASN A 129 -14.27 16.68 1.97
N GLY A 130 -15.30 15.84 2.12
CA GLY A 130 -16.01 15.67 3.39
C GLY A 130 -15.28 14.84 4.44
N LEU A 131 -14.13 14.24 4.11
CA LEU A 131 -13.33 13.43 5.04
C LEU A 131 -12.28 14.25 5.80
N LEU A 132 -12.01 15.48 5.35
CA LEU A 132 -10.99 16.34 5.93
C LEU A 132 -11.26 16.57 7.41
N GLY A 133 -10.32 16.17 8.26
CA GLY A 133 -10.38 16.40 9.70
C GLY A 133 -11.40 15.55 10.48
N VAL A 134 -11.95 14.47 9.89
CA VAL A 134 -12.85 13.52 10.61
C VAL A 134 -12.17 12.91 11.83
N THR A 135 -10.84 12.77 11.81
CA THR A 135 -10.02 12.44 12.98
C THR A 135 -8.76 13.28 13.01
N SER A 136 -8.11 13.36 14.18
CA SER A 136 -6.86 14.10 14.32
C SER A 136 -5.72 13.43 13.56
N LEU A 137 -4.78 14.23 13.03
CA LEU A 137 -3.57 13.72 12.37
C LEU A 137 -2.79 12.74 13.27
N LYS A 138 -2.71 13.05 14.58
CA LYS A 138 -2.07 12.19 15.57
C LYS A 138 -2.78 10.83 15.66
N SER A 139 -4.11 10.82 15.73
CA SER A 139 -4.90 9.60 15.78
C SER A 139 -4.76 8.77 14.51
N LEU A 140 -4.75 9.41 13.34
CA LEU A 140 -4.55 8.75 12.05
C LEU A 140 -3.18 8.07 11.97
N HIS A 141 -2.12 8.78 12.35
CA HIS A 141 -0.77 8.21 12.38
C HIS A 141 -0.64 7.07 13.39
N LEU A 142 -1.20 7.21 14.59
CA LEU A 142 -1.20 6.14 15.59
C LEU A 142 -1.98 4.91 15.11
N PHE A 143 -3.13 5.10 14.45
CA PHE A 143 -3.88 4.00 13.85
C PHE A 143 -3.03 3.22 12.84
N CYS A 144 -2.36 3.92 11.93
CA CYS A 144 -1.48 3.30 10.96
C CYS A 144 -0.27 2.61 11.62
N LEU A 145 0.35 3.24 12.62
CA LEU A 145 1.47 2.64 13.35
C LEU A 145 1.05 1.36 14.10
N TYR A 146 -0.05 1.42 14.87
CA TYR A 146 -0.51 0.28 15.66
C TYR A 146 -1.03 -0.86 14.79
N SER A 147 -1.71 -0.57 13.68
CA SER A 147 -2.08 -1.61 12.71
C SER A 147 -0.85 -2.30 12.13
N GLY A 148 0.20 -1.55 11.81
CA GLY A 148 1.49 -2.10 11.37
C GLY A 148 2.12 -3.03 12.42
N LEU A 149 2.22 -2.57 13.66
CA LEU A 149 2.77 -3.36 14.78
C LEU A 149 1.98 -4.64 15.03
N VAL A 150 0.66 -4.55 15.15
CA VAL A 150 -0.21 -5.70 15.36
C VAL A 150 -0.11 -6.68 14.19
N GLY A 151 -0.13 -6.18 12.96
CA GLY A 151 0.02 -7.00 11.75
C GLY A 151 1.33 -7.75 11.69
N ALA A 152 2.45 -7.08 12.02
CA ALA A 152 3.77 -7.70 12.08
C ALA A 152 3.85 -8.78 13.17
N CYS A 153 3.32 -8.51 14.37
CA CYS A 153 3.24 -9.49 15.46
C CYS A 153 2.42 -10.72 15.05
N LEU A 154 1.23 -10.54 14.49
CA LEU A 154 0.37 -11.63 14.02
C LEU A 154 1.05 -12.46 12.93
N TYR A 155 1.67 -11.81 11.95
CA TYR A 155 2.42 -12.50 10.89
C TYR A 155 3.57 -13.35 11.47
N GLY A 156 4.34 -12.77 12.40
CA GLY A 156 5.43 -13.46 13.09
C GLY A 156 4.95 -14.68 13.88
N LEU A 157 3.88 -14.52 14.66
CA LEU A 157 3.26 -15.61 15.43
C LEU A 157 2.78 -16.75 14.52
N ILE A 158 2.03 -16.45 13.45
CA ILE A 158 1.53 -17.45 12.50
C ILE A 158 2.71 -18.21 11.85
N LYS A 159 3.76 -17.49 11.45
CA LYS A 159 4.94 -18.10 10.86
C LYS A 159 5.66 -19.02 11.86
N TRP A 160 5.80 -18.58 13.11
CA TRP A 160 6.40 -19.37 14.18
C TRP A 160 5.61 -20.66 14.46
N TYR A 161 4.28 -20.57 14.58
CA TYR A 161 3.42 -21.75 14.76
C TYR A 161 3.53 -22.75 13.59
N LYS A 162 3.58 -22.27 12.34
CA LYS A 162 3.74 -23.15 11.17
C LYS A 162 5.10 -23.86 11.13
N ILE A 163 6.17 -23.19 11.54
CA ILE A 163 7.50 -23.81 11.63
C ILE A 163 7.48 -24.93 12.68
N LYS A 164 6.93 -24.67 13.87
CA LYS A 164 6.80 -25.68 14.93
C LYS A 164 5.99 -26.92 14.52
N GLN A 165 4.97 -26.77 13.69
CA GLN A 165 4.17 -27.91 13.20
C GLN A 165 4.86 -28.74 12.10
N HIS A 166 5.91 -28.22 11.46
CA HIS A 166 6.63 -28.91 10.37
C HIS A 166 8.02 -29.42 10.82
N ASP A 167 8.34 -29.34 12.11
CA ASP A 167 9.57 -29.89 12.68
C ASP A 167 9.32 -31.34 13.13
N PRO A 168 9.89 -32.37 12.45
CA PRO A 168 9.59 -33.79 12.72
C PRO A 168 10.21 -34.35 14.01
N ALA A 169 10.72 -33.50 14.90
CA ALA A 169 11.35 -33.89 16.16
C ALA A 169 10.38 -33.89 17.38
N CYS A 170 9.07 -33.84 17.15
CA CYS A 170 8.03 -34.05 18.17
C CYS A 170 7.10 -35.20 17.78
#